data_AF-A0A7S1HJX1-F1
#
_entry.id   AF-A0A7S1HJX1-F1
#
_cell.length_a   1.000
_cell.length_b   1.000
_cell.length_c   1.000
_cell.angle_alpha   90.00
_cell.angle_beta   90.00
_cell.angle_gamma   90.00
#
_symmetry.space_group_name_H-M   'P 1'
#
loop_
_entity.id
_entity.type
_entity.pdbx_description
1 polymer ?
#
loop_
_entity_poly.entity_id
_entity_poly.type
_entity_poly.pdbx_seq_one_letter_code
_entity_poly.pdbx_strand_id
1 'polypeptide(L)'
;REWKKSELKGLFEAMSKLHQAGWCHGDARYHNFIVVNDKFVPVDFVFASGEATDQCIQDDMLRLASSLLELRGSNHLDILPGDLLREFSDDLYVELEELVS
;
A
#
# COMPACT_ATOMS: atom_id res chain seq x y z
N ARG A 1 -12.86 6.39 8.85
CA ARG A 1 -12.08 7.65 8.66
C ARG A 1 -12.14 8.04 7.19
N GLU A 2 -12.24 9.33 6.88
CA GLU A 2 -12.07 9.83 5.51
C GLU A 2 -10.58 10.17 5.30
N TRP A 3 -9.98 9.65 4.23
CA TRP A 3 -8.56 9.82 3.93
C TRP A 3 -8.34 10.98 2.98
N LYS A 4 -7.38 11.86 3.27
CA LYS A 4 -6.98 12.89 2.31
C LYS A 4 -6.16 12.26 1.19
N LYS A 5 -6.32 12.75 -0.04
CA LYS A 5 -5.52 12.34 -1.22
C LYS A 5 -4.01 12.39 -0.92
N SER A 6 -3.55 13.44 -0.24
CA SER A 6 -2.14 13.61 0.13
C SER A 6 -1.65 12.57 1.14
N GLU A 7 -2.51 12.09 2.04
CA GLU A 7 -2.14 11.04 3.00
C GLU A 7 -1.98 9.70 2.29
N LEU A 8 -2.93 9.34 1.41
CA LEU A 8 -2.85 8.10 0.62
C LEU A 8 -1.61 8.11 -0.27
N LYS A 9 -1.35 9.23 -0.96
CA LYS A 9 -0.15 9.39 -1.80
C LYS A 9 1.14 9.18 -0.99
N GLY A 10 1.25 9.79 0.18
CA GLY A 10 2.43 9.63 1.03
C GLY A 10 2.64 8.19 1.52
N LEU A 11 1.56 7.46 1.81
CA LEU A 11 1.59 6.06 2.24
C LEU A 11 2.10 5.14 1.12
N PHE A 12 1.55 5.28 -0.09
CA PHE A 12 1.98 4.49 -1.24
C PHE A 12 3.40 4.85 -1.70
N GLU A 13 3.77 6.14 -1.67
CA GLU A 13 5.16 6.56 -1.93
C GLU A 13 6.17 5.93 -0.96
N ALA A 14 5.80 5.72 0.31
CA ALA A 14 6.66 5.06 1.28
C ALA A 14 6.87 3.58 0.93
N MET A 15 5.83 2.88 0.48
CA MET A 15 5.94 1.50 -0.02
C MET A 15 6.76 1.43 -1.30
N SER A 16 6.55 2.35 -2.25
CA SER A 16 7.38 2.47 -3.47
C SER A 16 8.86 2.42 -3.15
N LYS A 17 9.27 3.26 -2.20
CA LYS A 17 10.68 3.44 -1.83
C LYS A 17 11.24 2.18 -1.18
N LEU A 18 10.42 1.49 -0.39
CA LEU A 18 10.82 0.21 0.22
C LEU A 18 11.05 -0.86 -0.86
N HIS A 19 10.10 -1.01 -1.79
CA HIS A 19 10.18 -1.97 -2.89
C HIS A 19 11.34 -1.66 -3.84
N GLN A 20 11.54 -0.39 -4.20
CA GLN A 20 12.68 0.07 -5.01
C GLN A 20 14.03 -0.15 -4.32
N ALA A 21 14.06 -0.18 -2.99
CA ALA A 21 15.24 -0.54 -2.22
C ALA A 21 15.47 -2.07 -2.15
N GLY A 22 14.62 -2.87 -2.80
CA GLY A 22 14.72 -4.32 -2.86
C GLY A 22 14.02 -5.06 -1.72
N TRP A 23 13.23 -4.37 -0.90
CA TRP A 23 12.58 -4.94 0.28
C TRP A 23 11.07 -5.03 0.12
N CYS A 24 10.48 -6.11 0.63
CA CYS A 24 9.07 -6.11 1.01
C CYS A 24 8.94 -5.97 2.51
N HIS A 25 7.83 -5.38 2.94
CA HIS A 25 7.48 -5.27 4.34
C HIS A 25 7.00 -6.61 4.92
N GLY A 26 6.22 -7.36 4.16
CA GLY A 26 5.65 -8.65 4.58
C GLY A 26 4.49 -8.56 5.58
N ASP A 27 4.14 -7.35 6.03
CA ASP A 27 2.90 -7.04 6.76
C ASP A 27 2.53 -5.57 6.60
N ALA A 28 2.50 -5.07 5.35
CA ALA A 28 2.24 -3.67 5.03
C ALA A 28 0.79 -3.24 5.33
N ARG A 29 0.41 -3.11 6.60
CA ARG A 29 -0.90 -2.60 7.03
C ARG A 29 -0.77 -1.16 7.49
N TYR A 30 -1.83 -0.35 7.39
CA TYR A 30 -1.80 1.07 7.76
C TYR A 30 -1.22 1.34 9.17
N HIS A 31 -1.48 0.46 10.15
CA HIS A 31 -0.96 0.62 11.51
C HIS A 31 0.56 0.41 11.63
N ASN A 32 1.18 -0.20 10.63
CA ASN A 32 2.64 -0.37 10.52
C ASN A 32 3.31 0.80 9.78
N PHE A 33 2.63 1.95 9.71
CA PHE A 33 3.22 3.20 9.24
C PHE A 33 3.08 4.27 10.31
N ILE A 34 4.17 4.98 10.56
CA ILE A 34 4.18 6.17 11.41
C ILE A 34 4.45 7.41 10.56
N VAL A 35 4.04 8.58 11.05
CA VAL A 35 4.34 9.87 10.41
C VAL A 35 5.51 10.53 11.13
N VAL A 36 6.61 10.77 10.41
CA VAL A 36 7.79 11.48 10.90
C VAL A 36 8.12 12.62 9.95
N ASN A 37 8.12 13.86 10.44
CA ASN A 37 8.35 15.07 9.62
C ASN A 37 7.45 15.09 8.37
N ASP A 38 6.14 14.89 8.57
CA ASP A 38 5.11 14.85 7.52
C ASP A 38 5.28 13.76 6.45
N LYS A 39 6.09 12.74 6.72
CA LYS A 39 6.32 11.59 5.82
C LYS A 39 5.93 10.29 6.49
N PHE A 40 5.28 9.41 5.72
CA PHE A 40 5.03 8.04 6.17
C PHE A 40 6.33 7.25 6.16
N VAL A 41 6.55 6.51 7.23
CA VAL A 41 7.70 5.63 7.43
C VAL A 41 7.17 4.24 7.82
N PRO A 42 7.46 3.19 7.04
CA PRO A 42 7.12 1.82 7.42
C PRO A 42 7.91 1.39 8.65
N VAL A 43 7.27 0.65 9.54
CA VAL A 43 7.83 0.12 10.80
C VAL A 43 7.38 -1.33 10.99
N ASP A 44 7.94 -2.02 11.97
CA ASP A 44 7.61 -3.43 12.26
C ASP A 44 7.95 -4.41 11.12
N PHE A 45 9.25 -4.59 10.89
CA PHE A 45 9.81 -5.41 9.80
C PHE A 45 9.98 -6.90 10.18
N VAL A 46 9.20 -7.42 11.13
CA VAL A 46 9.35 -8.82 11.60
C VAL A 46 9.17 -9.84 10.46
N PHE A 47 8.33 -9.52 9.48
CA PHE A 47 8.05 -10.36 8.31
C PHE A 47 8.71 -9.86 7.02
N ALA A 48 9.64 -8.92 7.11
CA ALA A 48 10.24 -8.32 5.94
C ALA A 48 11.11 -9.30 5.16
N SER A 49 11.08 -9.17 3.85
CA SER A 49 11.93 -9.92 2.92
C SER A 49 12.90 -8.97 2.23
N GLY A 50 14.17 -9.36 2.15
CA GLY A 50 15.20 -8.66 1.36
C GLY A 50 15.17 -8.97 -0.13
N GLU A 51 14.08 -9.59 -0.60
CA GLU A 51 13.83 -9.91 -2.00
C GLU A 51 12.44 -9.40 -2.40
N ALA A 52 12.39 -8.20 -2.98
CA ALA A 52 11.18 -7.60 -3.55
C ALA A 52 10.82 -8.27 -4.89
N THR A 53 10.21 -9.44 -4.81
CA THR A 53 9.60 -10.11 -5.98
C THR A 53 8.23 -9.49 -6.32
N ASP A 54 7.79 -9.61 -7.57
CA ASP A 54 6.50 -9.07 -8.02
C ASP A 54 5.32 -9.55 -7.14
N GLN A 55 5.31 -10.84 -6.79
CA GLN A 55 4.28 -11.42 -5.92
C GLN A 55 4.28 -10.77 -4.53
N CYS A 56 5.47 -10.56 -3.98
CA CYS A 56 5.64 -9.99 -2.65
C CYS A 56 5.26 -8.50 -2.60
N ILE A 57 5.55 -7.76 -3.67
CA ILE A 57 5.09 -6.38 -3.87
C ILE A 57 3.56 -6.34 -3.92
N GLN A 58 2.94 -7.22 -4.73
CA GLN A 58 1.48 -7.31 -4.83
C GLN A 58 0.83 -7.62 -3.47
N ASP A 59 1.38 -8.57 -2.72
CA ASP A 59 0.86 -8.95 -1.40
C ASP A 59 0.91 -7.79 -0.39
N ASP A 60 1.99 -7.01 -0.37
CA ASP A 60 2.10 -5.83 0.48
C ASP A 60 1.05 -4.77 0.11
N MET A 61 0.91 -4.48 -1.18
CA MET A 61 -0.06 -3.50 -1.67
C MET A 61 -1.50 -3.90 -1.36
N LEU A 62 -1.80 -5.20 -1.50
CA LEU A 62 -3.08 -5.80 -1.12
C LEU A 62 -3.39 -5.62 0.37
N ARG A 63 -2.45 -5.99 1.25
CA ARG A 63 -2.60 -5.83 2.70
C ARG A 63 -2.82 -4.38 3.09
N LEU A 64 -2.12 -3.46 2.43
CA LEU A 64 -2.25 -2.04 2.70
C LEU A 64 -3.64 -1.55 2.32
N ALA A 65 -4.10 -1.83 1.11
CA ALA A 65 -5.43 -1.46 0.63
C ALA A 65 -6.54 -2.06 1.50
N SER A 66 -6.46 -3.36 1.84
CA SER A 66 -7.43 -4.02 2.72
C SER A 66 -7.48 -3.35 4.09
N SER A 67 -6.33 -3.05 4.71
CA SER A 67 -6.30 -2.40 6.02
C SER A 67 -6.89 -0.99 6.02
N LEU A 68 -6.76 -0.25 4.91
CA LEU A 68 -7.37 1.07 4.74
C LEU A 68 -8.90 0.99 4.62
N LEU A 69 -9.41 -0.04 3.93
CA LEU A 69 -10.85 -0.30 3.80
C LEU A 69 -11.48 -0.72 5.12
N GLU A 70 -10.81 -1.59 5.89
CA GLU A 70 -11.22 -1.97 7.24
C GLU A 70 -11.37 -0.74 8.15
N LEU A 71 -10.38 0.17 8.14
CA LEU A 71 -10.41 1.42 8.91
C LEU A 71 -11.47 2.43 8.43
N ARG A 72 -11.98 2.26 7.20
CA ARG A 72 -13.13 3.03 6.71
C ARG A 72 -14.45 2.52 7.31
N GLY A 73 -14.47 1.34 7.93
CA GLY A 73 -15.69 0.65 8.36
C GLY A 73 -16.43 0.00 7.20
N SER A 74 -15.75 -0.22 6.06
CA SER A 74 -16.32 -0.85 4.89
C SER A 74 -16.01 -2.35 4.93
N ASN A 75 -17.02 -3.19 5.17
CA ASN A 75 -16.92 -4.66 5.10
C ASN A 75 -16.84 -5.20 3.66
N HIS A 76 -16.57 -4.34 2.67
CA HIS A 76 -16.57 -4.71 1.26
C HIS A 76 -15.18 -5.15 0.82
N LEU A 77 -14.81 -6.39 1.18
CA LEU A 77 -13.77 -7.14 0.47
C LEU A 77 -14.20 -7.54 -0.95
N ASP A 78 -15.45 -7.26 -1.35
CA ASP A 78 -16.02 -7.53 -2.68
C ASP A 78 -15.68 -6.46 -3.75
N ILE A 79 -14.90 -5.42 -3.43
CA ILE A 79 -14.65 -4.28 -4.35
C ILE A 79 -13.15 -4.02 -4.54
N LEU A 80 -12.34 -5.08 -4.64
CA LEU A 80 -11.12 -5.00 -5.41
C LEU A 80 -11.15 -6.16 -6.40
N PRO A 81 -11.70 -5.93 -7.62
CA PRO A 81 -11.66 -6.93 -8.68
C PRO A 81 -10.22 -7.43 -8.83
N GLY A 82 -10.03 -8.75 -8.91
CA GLY A 82 -8.72 -9.33 -9.20
C GLY A 82 -8.09 -8.82 -10.50
N ASP A 83 -8.89 -8.17 -11.33
CA ASP A 83 -8.50 -7.51 -12.57
C ASP A 83 -7.83 -6.15 -12.32
N LEU A 84 -8.28 -5.38 -11.32
CA LEU A 84 -7.58 -4.16 -10.87
C LEU A 84 -6.15 -4.54 -10.44
N LEU A 85 -6.02 -5.61 -9.64
CA LEU A 85 -4.75 -6.06 -9.07
C LEU A 85 -3.74 -6.61 -10.09
N ARG A 86 -4.21 -7.04 -11.26
CA ARG A 86 -3.36 -7.59 -12.34
C ARG A 86 -2.82 -6.53 -13.29
N GLU A 87 -3.46 -5.37 -13.42
CA GLU A 87 -2.96 -4.24 -14.21
C GLU A 87 -1.93 -3.38 -13.43
N PHE A 88 -1.73 -3.67 -12.15
CA PHE A 88 -0.89 -2.93 -11.22
C PHE A 88 0.60 -3.31 -11.18
N SER A 89 1.17 -3.89 -12.24
CA SER A 89 2.60 -4.25 -12.25
C SER A 89 3.53 -3.18 -12.84
N ASP A 90 3.03 -2.07 -13.39
CA ASP A 90 3.83 -0.87 -13.70
C ASP A 90 2.97 0.43 -13.63
N ASP A 91 1.65 0.32 -13.81
CA ASP A 91 0.70 1.47 -13.87
C ASP A 91 0.01 1.80 -12.52
N LEU A 92 0.35 1.09 -11.43
CA LEU A 92 -0.23 1.22 -10.09
C LEU A 92 -0.16 2.66 -9.50
N TYR A 93 0.81 3.46 -9.92
CA TYR A 93 0.91 4.86 -9.48
C TYR A 93 -0.02 5.81 -10.25
N VAL A 94 -0.40 5.47 -11.48
CA VAL A 94 -1.17 6.33 -12.39
C VAL A 94 -2.68 6.16 -12.16
N GLU A 95 -3.16 4.93 -12.04
CA GLU A 95 -4.60 4.69 -11.83
C GLU A 95 -5.06 5.06 -10.42
N LEU A 96 -4.17 4.98 -9.42
CA LEU A 96 -4.41 5.56 -8.11
C LEU A 96 -4.49 7.09 -8.15
N GLU A 97 -3.99 7.80 -9.18
CA GLU A 97 -4.24 9.23 -9.35
C GLU A 97 -5.62 9.52 -9.95
N GLU A 98 -6.13 8.65 -10.83
CA GLU A 98 -7.46 8.77 -11.46
C GLU A 98 -8.61 8.45 -10.49
N LEU A 99 -8.43 7.46 -9.60
CA LEU A 99 -9.43 7.11 -8.58
C LEU A 99 -9.65 8.22 -7.51
N VAL A 100 -8.78 9.23 -7.49
CA VAL A 100 -8.85 10.43 -6.63
C VAL A 100 -8.94 11.73 -7.45
N SER A 101 -9.31 11.66 -8.73
CA SER A 101 -9.66 12.81 -9.59
C SER A 101 -11.17 13.01 -9.62
#